data_AF-A0A4C1VNT8-F1
#
_entry.id   AF-A0A4C1VNT8-F1
#
_cell.length_a   1.000
_cell.length_b   1.000
_cell.length_c   1.000
_cell.angle_alpha   90.00
_cell.angle_beta   90.00
_cell.angle_gamma   90.00
#
_symmetry.space_group_name_H-M   'P 1'
#
loop_
_entity.id
_entity.type
_entity.pdbx_description
1 polymer ?
#
loop_
_entity_poly.entity_id
_entity_poly.type
_entity_poly.pdbx_seq_one_letter_code
_entity_poly.pdbx_strand_id
1 'polypeptide(L)'
;MWNWQSKVPVPVPAKAKLLVHIKFHLSLQKKKKSLPFLALACDRTVVSERTTAIITSSLSKGVGIISSNDTSGVIDRSKLRLERTKVRSALQNADRDKMIRGIYFDGRKDKTLVSIQKEGKFYKKSYRRPLCDFVGARK
;
A
#
# COMPACT_ATOMS: atom_id res chain seq x y z
N MET A 1 -40.77 -49.68 -24.56
CA MET A 1 -40.92 -48.22 -24.75
C MET A 1 -40.74 -47.54 -23.41
N TRP A 2 -39.54 -47.12 -23.04
CA TRP A 2 -39.33 -46.30 -21.83
C TRP A 2 -39.35 -44.83 -22.22
N ASN A 3 -40.40 -44.16 -21.77
CA ASN A 3 -40.75 -42.82 -22.19
C ASN A 3 -39.81 -41.79 -21.55
N TRP A 4 -39.29 -40.93 -22.41
CA TRP A 4 -38.31 -39.89 -22.17
C TRP A 4 -39.03 -38.69 -21.52
N GLN A 5 -39.39 -38.80 -20.24
CA GLN A 5 -39.95 -37.65 -19.51
C GLN A 5 -38.82 -36.65 -19.22
N SER A 6 -38.81 -35.63 -20.08
CA SER A 6 -38.06 -34.39 -20.03
C SER A 6 -37.89 -33.84 -18.61
N LYS A 7 -36.64 -33.78 -18.15
CA LYS A 7 -36.25 -32.87 -17.07
C LYS A 7 -36.48 -31.44 -17.57
N VAL A 8 -37.66 -30.89 -17.29
CA VAL A 8 -37.94 -29.48 -17.52
C VAL A 8 -37.03 -28.68 -16.58
N PRO A 9 -36.22 -27.75 -17.07
CA PRO A 9 -35.38 -26.94 -16.20
C PRO A 9 -36.27 -26.10 -15.30
N VAL A 10 -36.24 -26.39 -14.00
CA VAL A 10 -36.95 -25.62 -12.98
C VAL A 10 -36.51 -24.15 -13.06
N PRO A 11 -37.44 -23.20 -13.16
CA PRO A 11 -37.11 -21.79 -13.25
C PRO A 11 -36.45 -21.35 -11.94
N VAL A 12 -35.14 -21.06 -12.01
CA VAL A 12 -34.37 -20.52 -10.90
C VAL A 12 -35.06 -19.23 -10.43
N PRO A 13 -35.36 -19.07 -9.13
CA PRO A 13 -36.15 -17.94 -8.65
C PRO A 13 -35.48 -16.62 -9.03
N ALA A 14 -36.26 -15.67 -9.57
CA ALA A 14 -35.76 -14.36 -10.01
C ALA A 14 -34.92 -13.63 -8.95
N LYS A 15 -35.18 -13.89 -7.67
CA LYS A 15 -34.40 -13.40 -6.52
C LYS A 15 -32.92 -13.86 -6.55
N ALA A 16 -32.65 -15.09 -6.96
CA ALA A 16 -31.29 -15.62 -7.06
C ALA A 16 -30.51 -14.97 -8.22
N LYS A 17 -31.17 -14.73 -9.36
CA LYS A 17 -30.57 -13.98 -10.49
C LYS A 17 -30.23 -12.54 -10.09
N LEU A 18 -31.12 -11.86 -9.37
CA LEU A 18 -30.89 -10.51 -8.84
C LEU A 18 -29.72 -10.46 -7.85
N LEU A 19 -29.62 -11.42 -6.93
CA LEU A 19 -28.53 -11.50 -5.95
C LEU A 19 -27.15 -11.69 -6.60
N VAL A 20 -27.07 -12.53 -7.65
CA VAL A 20 -25.84 -12.73 -8.41
C VAL A 20 -25.47 -11.46 -9.18
N HIS A 21 -26.45 -10.81 -9.81
CA HIS A 21 -26.23 -9.56 -10.55
C HIS A 21 -25.76 -8.43 -9.61
N ILE A 22 -26.37 -8.29 -8.43
CA ILE A 22 -25.96 -7.32 -7.40
C ILE A 22 -24.54 -7.62 -6.88
N LYS A 23 -24.22 -8.88 -6.59
CA LYS A 23 -22.85 -9.27 -6.19
C LYS A 23 -21.83 -8.99 -7.30
N PHE A 24 -22.18 -9.23 -8.55
CA PHE A 24 -21.33 -8.97 -9.71
C PHE A 24 -21.13 -7.46 -9.94
N HIS A 25 -22.19 -6.66 -9.81
CA HIS A 25 -22.12 -5.20 -9.89
C HIS A 25 -21.32 -4.58 -8.74
N LEU A 26 -21.46 -5.10 -7.51
CA LEU A 26 -20.62 -4.73 -6.36
C LEU A 26 -19.17 -5.17 -6.52
N SER A 27 -18.91 -6.24 -7.27
CA SER A 27 -17.56 -6.71 -7.62
C SER A 27 -16.91 -5.79 -8.66
N LEU A 28 -17.67 -5.35 -9.67
CA LEU A 28 -17.21 -4.43 -10.73
C LEU A 28 -17.07 -2.98 -10.27
N GLN A 29 -17.92 -2.51 -9.35
CA GLN A 29 -17.80 -1.18 -8.72
C GLN A 29 -16.56 -1.06 -7.81
N LYS A 30 -15.95 -2.19 -7.42
CA LYS A 30 -14.68 -2.24 -6.69
C LYS A 30 -13.45 -2.16 -7.61
N LYS A 31 -13.53 -1.57 -8.80
CA LYS A 31 -12.32 -1.14 -9.53
C LYS A 31 -11.66 0.01 -8.76
N LYS A 32 -10.87 -0.36 -7.76
CA LYS A 32 -10.00 0.54 -7.00
C LYS A 32 -8.99 1.12 -7.98
N LYS A 33 -9.13 2.41 -8.31
CA LYS A 33 -8.10 3.16 -9.04
C LYS A 33 -6.85 3.17 -8.17
N SER A 34 -5.79 2.48 -8.61
CA SER A 34 -4.50 2.55 -7.94
C SER A 34 -3.87 3.91 -8.23
N LEU A 35 -3.32 4.53 -7.19
CA LEU A 35 -2.75 5.87 -7.29
C LEU A 35 -1.35 5.88 -6.64
N PRO A 36 -0.43 5.02 -7.12
CA PRO A 36 0.85 4.81 -6.45
C PRO A 36 1.71 6.09 -6.47
N PHE A 37 1.75 6.79 -7.61
CA PHE A 37 2.54 8.03 -7.75
C PHE A 37 2.05 9.14 -6.83
N LEU A 38 0.74 9.31 -6.74
CA LEU A 38 0.13 10.30 -5.86
C LEU A 38 0.43 9.97 -4.40
N ALA A 39 0.21 8.72 -3.98
CA ALA A 39 0.48 8.28 -2.62
C ALA A 39 1.96 8.47 -2.24
N LEU A 40 2.86 8.20 -3.18
CA LEU A 40 4.30 8.35 -3.00
C LEU A 40 4.72 9.83 -2.91
N ALA A 41 4.17 10.69 -3.77
CA ALA A 41 4.40 12.14 -3.68
C ALA A 41 3.90 12.72 -2.35
N CYS A 42 2.75 12.23 -1.88
CA CYS A 42 2.19 12.61 -0.58
C CYS A 42 3.05 12.14 0.60
N ASP A 43 3.59 10.93 0.53
CA ASP A 43 4.47 10.39 1.58
C ASP A 43 5.80 11.17 1.66
N ARG A 44 6.32 11.64 0.51
CA ARG A 44 7.52 12.51 0.47
C ARG A 44 7.27 13.91 1.02
N THR A 45 6.10 14.49 0.74
CA THR A 45 5.74 15.86 1.12
C THR A 45 5.04 15.97 2.48
N VAL A 46 4.75 14.83 3.11
CA VAL A 46 4.07 14.73 4.42
C VAL A 46 2.73 15.48 4.44
N VAL A 47 2.01 15.48 3.32
CA VAL A 47 0.73 16.20 3.21
C VAL A 47 -0.40 15.43 3.89
N SER A 48 -1.33 16.16 4.53
CA SER A 48 -2.54 15.59 5.13
C SER A 48 -3.42 14.91 4.08
N GLU A 49 -3.88 13.70 4.41
CA GLU A 49 -4.72 12.87 3.54
C GLU A 49 -6.02 13.59 3.13
N ARG A 50 -6.60 14.38 4.05
CA ARG A 50 -7.82 15.16 3.79
C ARG A 50 -7.56 16.23 2.73
N THR A 51 -6.47 16.99 2.88
CA THR A 51 -6.08 18.04 1.93
C THR A 51 -5.84 17.45 0.56
N THR A 52 -5.11 16.34 0.48
CA THR A 52 -4.91 15.63 -0.79
C THR A 52 -6.21 15.11 -1.39
N ALA A 53 -7.14 14.57 -0.60
CA ALA A 53 -8.43 14.11 -1.13
C ALA A 53 -9.21 15.26 -1.81
N ILE A 54 -9.23 16.45 -1.20
CA ILE A 54 -9.90 17.65 -1.76
C ILE A 54 -9.22 18.11 -3.04
N ILE A 55 -7.89 18.28 -3.02
CA ILE A 55 -7.12 18.71 -4.19
C ILE A 55 -7.28 17.71 -5.34
N THR A 56 -7.19 16.42 -5.06
CA THR A 56 -7.27 15.40 -6.12
C THR A 56 -8.68 15.25 -6.65
N SER A 57 -9.71 15.38 -5.80
CA SER A 57 -11.11 15.33 -6.24
C SER A 57 -11.49 16.55 -7.09
N SER A 58 -11.01 17.75 -6.73
CA SER A 58 -11.19 18.94 -7.55
C SER A 58 -10.46 18.84 -8.89
N LEU A 59 -9.20 18.38 -8.87
CA LEU A 59 -8.43 18.12 -10.09
C LEU A 59 -9.11 17.07 -10.98
N SER A 60 -9.59 15.98 -10.40
CA SER A 60 -10.27 14.90 -11.12
C SER A 60 -11.58 15.37 -11.76
N LYS A 61 -12.28 16.31 -11.13
CA LYS A 61 -13.45 16.97 -11.72
C LYS A 61 -13.05 17.89 -12.89
N GLY A 62 -11.97 18.66 -12.75
CA GLY A 62 -11.44 19.51 -13.83
C GLY A 62 -10.97 18.73 -15.06
N VAL A 63 -10.36 17.55 -14.85
CA VAL A 63 -9.91 16.65 -15.92
C VAL A 63 -11.06 15.83 -16.53
N GLY A 64 -12.27 15.89 -15.96
CA GLY A 64 -13.43 15.13 -16.46
C GLY A 64 -13.43 13.64 -16.09
N ILE A 65 -12.61 13.24 -15.11
CA ILE A 65 -12.58 11.86 -14.57
C ILE A 65 -13.82 11.59 -13.70
N ILE A 66 -14.36 12.65 -13.10
CA ILE A 66 -15.58 12.63 -12.29
C ILE A 66 -16.62 13.44 -13.05
N SER A 67 -17.71 12.79 -13.46
CA SER A 67 -18.89 13.47 -14.00
C SER A 67 -19.89 13.75 -12.87
N SER A 68 -20.89 14.60 -13.10
CA SER A 68 -21.97 14.83 -12.13
C SER A 68 -22.75 13.55 -11.81
N ASN A 69 -22.85 12.63 -12.77
CA ASN A 69 -23.62 11.40 -12.65
C ASN A 69 -22.78 10.25 -12.07
N ASP A 70 -21.46 10.26 -12.28
CA ASP A 70 -20.56 9.18 -11.91
C ASP A 70 -19.57 9.61 -10.81
N THR A 71 -19.94 9.31 -9.56
CA THR A 71 -19.10 9.55 -8.38
C THR A 71 -18.11 8.43 -8.08
N SER A 72 -18.11 7.36 -8.88
CA SER A 72 -17.19 6.22 -8.72
C SER A 72 -15.71 6.63 -8.78
N GLY A 73 -15.41 7.72 -9.50
CA GLY A 73 -14.08 8.28 -9.65
C GLY A 73 -13.58 9.16 -8.50
N VAL A 74 -14.41 9.46 -7.50
CA VAL A 74 -14.03 10.34 -6.38
C VAL A 74 -12.91 9.72 -5.56
N ILE A 75 -11.90 10.51 -5.22
CA ILE A 75 -10.74 10.06 -4.45
C ILE A 75 -10.97 10.43 -2.99
N ASP A 76 -11.51 9.47 -2.24
CA ASP A 76 -11.77 9.64 -0.83
C ASP A 76 -10.50 9.51 0.02
N ARG A 77 -10.56 10.04 1.24
CA ARG A 77 -9.50 9.87 2.24
C ARG A 77 -9.15 8.39 2.49
N SER A 78 -10.17 7.52 2.54
CA SER A 78 -9.97 6.09 2.77
C SER A 78 -9.21 5.42 1.62
N LYS A 79 -9.46 5.84 0.38
CA LYS A 79 -8.73 5.37 -0.81
C LYS A 79 -7.26 5.77 -0.73
N LEU A 80 -6.97 7.02 -0.37
CA LEU A 80 -5.59 7.48 -0.18
C LEU A 80 -4.86 6.77 0.95
N ARG A 81 -5.53 6.53 2.09
CA ARG A 81 -4.95 5.82 3.22
C ARG A 81 -4.55 4.39 2.83
N LEU A 82 -5.39 3.70 2.08
CA LEU A 82 -5.08 2.35 1.58
C LEU A 82 -3.87 2.37 0.64
N GLU A 83 -3.84 3.30 -0.31
CA GLU A 83 -2.72 3.40 -1.26
C GLU A 83 -1.40 3.76 -0.56
N ARG A 84 -1.41 4.70 0.41
CA ARG A 84 -0.21 4.98 1.22
C ARG A 84 0.26 3.77 2.01
N THR A 85 -0.65 3.02 2.65
CA THR A 85 -0.26 1.80 3.37
C THR A 85 0.39 0.78 2.44
N LYS A 86 -0.16 0.59 1.23
CA LYS A 86 0.45 -0.30 0.23
C LYS A 86 1.84 0.16 -0.18
N VAL A 87 2.00 1.44 -0.52
CA VAL A 87 3.30 2.02 -0.92
C VAL A 87 4.31 1.86 0.20
N ARG A 88 3.95 2.19 1.45
CA ARG A 88 4.84 2.01 2.62
C ARG A 88 5.22 0.56 2.85
N SER A 89 4.26 -0.38 2.74
CA SER A 89 4.58 -1.81 2.86
C SER A 89 5.53 -2.29 1.76
N ALA A 90 5.37 -1.81 0.53
CA ALA A 90 6.26 -2.14 -0.58
C ALA A 90 7.67 -1.58 -0.35
N LEU A 91 7.78 -0.33 0.11
CA LEU A 91 9.06 0.30 0.44
C LEU A 91 9.76 -0.42 1.61
N GLN A 92 9.02 -0.75 2.67
CA GLN A 92 9.57 -1.51 3.79
C GLN A 92 10.09 -2.87 3.35
N ASN A 93 9.39 -3.58 2.48
CA ASN A 93 9.86 -4.86 1.96
C ASN A 93 11.11 -4.70 1.09
N ALA A 94 11.20 -3.64 0.29
CA ALA A 94 12.40 -3.35 -0.50
C ALA A 94 13.62 -2.98 0.36
N ASP A 95 13.40 -2.40 1.54
CA ASP A 95 14.47 -2.04 2.48
C ASP A 95 14.83 -3.18 3.45
N ARG A 96 14.00 -4.21 3.63
CA ARG A 96 14.34 -5.39 4.46
C ARG A 96 15.56 -6.14 3.96
N ASP A 97 15.82 -6.12 2.66
CA ASP A 97 17.01 -6.73 2.05
C ASP A 97 18.28 -5.92 2.35
N LYS A 98 18.14 -4.66 2.80
CA LYS A 98 19.25 -3.80 3.17
C LYS A 98 19.46 -3.88 4.68
N MET A 99 20.49 -4.64 5.08
CA MET A 99 20.97 -4.61 6.47
C MET A 99 21.41 -3.18 6.84
N ILE A 100 20.62 -2.51 7.69
CA ILE A 100 20.95 -1.18 8.22
C ILE A 100 22.17 -1.34 9.14
N ARG A 101 23.35 -0.92 8.69
CA ARG A 101 24.63 -1.06 9.42
C ARG A 101 24.75 -0.14 10.63
N GLY A 102 23.98 0.95 10.69
CA GLY A 102 23.95 1.90 11.79
C GLY A 102 23.23 3.19 11.42
N ILE A 103 22.70 3.90 12.42
CA ILE A 103 22.11 5.23 12.28
C ILE A 103 23.14 6.22 12.85
N TYR A 104 23.57 7.19 12.04
CA TYR A 104 24.52 8.22 12.46
C TYR A 104 23.78 9.53 12.73
N PHE A 105 24.04 10.13 13.88
CA PHE A 105 23.65 11.50 14.17
C PHE A 105 24.64 12.46 13.49
N ASP A 106 24.23 13.71 13.33
CA ASP A 106 24.78 14.86 12.57
C ASP A 106 26.24 15.28 12.86
N GLY A 107 27.17 14.33 13.01
CA GLY A 107 28.58 14.60 13.31
C GLY A 107 28.86 14.85 14.79
N ARG A 108 27.83 14.86 15.65
CA ARG A 108 28.01 14.78 17.11
C ARG A 108 28.52 13.39 17.49
N LYS A 109 29.61 13.36 18.28
CA LYS A 109 30.19 12.13 18.87
C LYS A 109 29.30 11.59 19.99
N ASP A 110 28.05 11.32 19.67
CA ASP A 110 27.13 10.63 20.56
C ASP A 110 27.44 9.14 20.55
N LYS A 111 27.07 8.46 21.63
CA LYS A 111 27.21 7.01 21.72
C LYS A 111 26.31 6.37 20.66
N THR A 112 26.86 5.93 19.54
CA THR A 112 26.12 5.29 18.45
C THR A 112 25.86 3.83 18.78
N LEU A 113 24.61 3.40 18.67
CA LEU A 113 24.23 2.00 18.80
C LEU A 113 24.39 1.30 17.46
N VAL A 114 25.27 0.31 17.40
CA VAL A 114 25.52 -0.51 16.22
C VAL A 114 25.03 -1.94 16.49
N SER A 115 24.30 -2.51 15.54
CA SER A 115 23.92 -3.92 15.55
C SER A 115 24.99 -4.75 14.86
N ILE A 116 25.67 -5.60 15.62
CA ILE A 116 26.72 -6.49 15.11
C ILE A 116 26.14 -7.89 15.04
N GLN A 117 26.28 -8.53 13.88
CA GLN A 117 25.94 -9.93 13.71
C GLN A 117 27.15 -10.78 14.08
N LYS A 118 27.00 -11.65 15.09
CA LYS A 118 27.99 -12.68 15.44
C LYS A 118 27.25 -14.00 15.60
N GLU A 119 27.73 -15.05 14.94
CA GLU A 119 27.17 -16.41 15.06
C GLU A 119 25.65 -16.46 14.79
N GLY A 120 25.18 -15.70 13.79
CA GLY A 120 23.76 -15.60 13.45
C GLY A 120 22.88 -14.84 14.45
N LYS A 121 23.43 -14.37 15.57
CA LYS A 121 22.74 -13.55 16.58
C LYS A 121 23.15 -12.09 16.47
N PHE A 122 22.20 -11.19 16.73
CA PHE A 122 22.43 -9.75 16.69
C PHE A 122 22.65 -9.20 18.10
N TYR A 123 23.79 -8.54 18.31
CA TYR A 123 24.14 -7.90 19.57
C TYR A 123 24.22 -6.39 19.38
N LYS A 124 23.67 -5.63 20.35
CA LYS A 124 23.77 -4.17 20.36
C LYS A 124 25.04 -3.77 21.10
N LYS A 125 25.91 -3.00 20.45
CA LYS A 125 27.07 -2.37 21.09
C LYS A 125 26.99 -0.86 20.93
N SER A 126 27.34 -0.14 21.99
CA SER A 126 27.48 1.32 21.93
C SER A 126 28.94 1.66 21.68
N TYR A 127 29.19 2.50 20.68
CA TYR A 127 30.51 3.02 20.36
C TYR A 127 30.53 4.53 20.59
N ARG A 128 31.60 5.03 21.20
CA ARG A 128 31.81 6.47 21.42
C ARG A 128 32.77 7.09 20.39
N ARG A 129 33.27 6.28 19.44
CA ARG A 129 34.28 6.65 18.44
C ARG A 129 33.76 6.48 17.02
N PRO A 130 34.25 7.27 16.04
CA PRO A 130 33.87 7.12 14.64
C PRO A 130 34.27 5.74 14.11
N LEU A 131 33.35 5.11 13.37
CA LEU A 131 33.52 3.77 12.79
C LEU A 131 34.45 3.75 11.57
N CYS A 132 35.26 4.80 11.33
CA CYS A 132 36.31 4.77 10.32
C CYS A 132 37.44 3.80 10.70
N ASP A 133 37.61 3.52 11.99
CA ASP A 133 38.69 2.66 12.50
C ASP A 133 38.39 1.15 12.38
N PHE A 134 37.16 0.76 12.01
CA PHE A 134 36.75 -0.66 11.93
C PHE A 134 36.95 -1.30 10.54
N VAL A 135 37.25 -0.52 9.50
CA VAL A 135 37.48 -1.06 8.14
C VAL A 135 38.88 -1.71 8.01
N GLY A 136 39.72 -1.64 9.04
CA GLY A 136 41.14 -2.04 9.02
C GLY A 136 41.50 -3.40 9.65
N ALA A 137 40.60 -4.38 9.73
CA ALA A 137 40.96 -5.71 10.23
C ALA A 137 40.28 -6.84 9.43
N ARG A 138 40.70 -7.00 8.17
CA ARG A 138 40.68 -8.30 7.49
C ARG A 138 42.12 -8.83 7.50
N LYS A 139 42.39 -9.81 8.35
CA LYS A 139 43.43 -10.81 8.17
C LYS A 139 42.73 -12.16 8.05
#